data_AF-A0A5E4ABN6-F1
#
_entry.id   AF-A0A5E4ABN6-F1
#
_cell.length_a   1.000
_cell.length_b   1.000
_cell.length_c   1.000
_cell.angle_alpha   90.00
_cell.angle_beta   90.00
_cell.angle_gamma   90.00
#
_symmetry.space_group_name_H-M   'P 1'
#
loop_
_entity.id
_entity.type
_entity.pdbx_description
1 polymer ?
#
loop_
_entity_poly.entity_id
_entity_poly.type
_entity_poly.pdbx_seq_one_letter_code
_entity_poly.pdbx_strand_id
1 'polypeptide(L)'
;MPMPPWYTPSSTRLWRSSVNTSRSWRRRASVTTLSLSMSCWMSSWTLVSHRPRTARSYRSEWATWAAAAGPWVEGIQEGPEVFQGLAAGPRCPPARYITQQGNKLETGKSRVPPTVTNAVSWRSEGIKYKKNEVFIDVIESVNLLVNANGSVLLSEIVGTIKLKVFLSGMPELRLGLNDRVLFELTGRSKNKSVELEDVKFHQCVRLSRFDNDRTISFIPPDGDFELMSYRLSTQVKPLIWIESVIEKFSHSRVEIMVKAKGQFKKQSVANGVEISVPVPSDADSPRFKTSVGSAKYVPEKNVVIWSIKSFPGGKEYLMRAHFGLPSVEKEEVDGRPPIGVKFEIPYFTVSGIQVRYMKIIEKSGYQALPWVRYITQSGDYQLRTS
;
A
#
# COMPACT_ATOMS: atom_id res chain seq x y z
N MET A 1 86.21 1.30 -4.35
CA MET A 1 86.22 2.22 -3.20
C MET A 1 84.95 1.97 -2.38
N PRO A 2 85.01 1.85 -1.03
CA PRO A 2 83.88 1.38 -0.21
C PRO A 2 83.41 2.35 0.89
N MET A 3 82.32 1.98 1.60
CA MET A 3 81.90 2.46 2.95
C MET A 3 81.38 3.93 3.06
N PRO A 4 80.74 4.35 4.20
CA PRO A 4 79.62 3.75 4.95
C PRO A 4 78.52 4.82 5.36
N PRO A 5 77.50 4.50 6.19
CA PRO A 5 76.41 5.44 6.55
C PRO A 5 76.57 6.12 7.96
N TRP A 6 75.52 6.08 8.81
CA TRP A 6 75.34 6.80 10.12
C TRP A 6 75.01 8.31 9.95
N TYR A 7 74.27 9.02 10.83
CA TYR A 7 74.00 8.87 12.28
C TYR A 7 72.56 9.27 12.71
N THR A 8 72.15 8.78 13.88
CA THR A 8 71.08 9.30 14.78
C THR A 8 71.50 8.96 16.25
N PRO A 9 70.77 9.31 17.33
CA PRO A 9 69.93 10.47 17.63
C PRO A 9 70.39 11.20 18.93
N SER A 10 69.71 12.28 19.35
CA SER A 10 69.54 12.72 20.77
C SER A 10 68.76 14.05 20.86
N SER A 11 68.34 14.54 22.04
CA SER A 11 67.33 14.03 22.99
C SER A 11 67.29 14.91 24.25
N THR A 12 66.11 15.17 24.83
CA THR A 12 65.89 15.68 26.21
C THR A 12 66.38 17.14 26.51
N ARG A 13 65.90 17.87 27.55
CA ARG A 13 64.96 17.57 28.65
C ARG A 13 64.24 18.83 29.22
N LEU A 14 63.07 18.58 29.83
CA LEU A 14 62.40 19.19 31.02
C LEU A 14 63.05 20.42 31.72
N TRP A 15 62.30 21.37 32.31
CA TRP A 15 61.58 21.28 33.61
C TRP A 15 60.42 22.31 33.71
N ARG A 16 59.20 21.97 34.21
CA ARG A 16 58.63 22.11 35.61
C ARG A 16 58.37 23.57 36.08
N SER A 17 57.44 23.92 37.00
CA SER A 17 56.50 23.22 37.93
C SER A 17 55.33 24.17 38.33
N SER A 18 54.20 23.82 38.99
CA SER A 18 53.56 22.54 39.39
C SER A 18 52.01 22.64 39.24
N VAL A 19 51.03 22.72 40.18
CA VAL A 19 50.87 22.59 41.66
C VAL A 19 49.43 22.08 41.96
N ASN A 20 49.24 20.94 42.66
CA ASN A 20 48.12 20.47 43.55
C ASN A 20 46.60 20.65 43.19
N THR A 21 45.61 19.86 43.68
CA THR A 21 45.59 18.67 44.60
C THR A 21 44.32 17.80 44.39
N SER A 22 44.42 16.49 44.71
CA SER A 22 43.42 15.57 45.32
C SER A 22 41.90 15.71 45.05
N ARG A 23 41.12 14.63 44.91
CA ARG A 23 41.10 13.40 45.73
C ARG A 23 40.68 12.15 44.94
N SER A 24 40.98 10.98 45.49
CA SER A 24 40.52 9.66 45.06
C SER A 24 39.65 9.01 46.16
N TRP A 25 38.97 7.89 45.86
CA TRP A 25 39.22 6.58 46.48
C TRP A 25 38.42 5.46 45.75
N ARG A 26 38.48 4.20 46.23
CA ARG A 26 38.29 2.99 45.42
C ARG A 26 36.99 2.19 45.67
N ARG A 27 36.66 1.37 44.66
CA ARG A 27 35.75 0.21 44.68
C ARG A 27 35.95 -0.72 45.89
N ARG A 28 34.88 -1.39 46.32
CA ARG A 28 34.83 -2.85 46.59
C ARG A 28 33.38 -3.38 46.41
N ALA A 29 33.17 -4.68 46.59
CA ALA A 29 31.94 -5.40 46.23
C ALA A 29 31.60 -6.51 47.27
N SER A 30 30.59 -7.32 46.90
CA SER A 30 30.20 -8.66 47.40
C SER A 30 29.49 -8.83 48.76
N VAL A 31 28.24 -9.34 48.68
CA VAL A 31 27.58 -10.35 49.56
C VAL A 31 27.21 -9.87 50.99
N THR A 32 25.97 -10.01 51.47
CA THR A 32 25.42 -11.29 52.02
C THR A 32 23.87 -11.34 52.12
N THR A 33 23.37 -12.55 51.88
CA THR A 33 22.07 -13.27 52.06
C THR A 33 21.02 -12.81 53.10
N LEU A 34 19.80 -13.40 52.97
CA LEU A 34 18.64 -13.52 53.90
C LEU A 34 17.54 -12.44 53.78
N SER A 35 16.23 -12.72 53.96
CA SER A 35 15.49 -13.97 54.27
C SER A 35 14.08 -14.04 53.62
N LEU A 36 13.34 -15.13 53.87
CA LEU A 36 11.99 -15.42 53.35
C LEU A 36 10.88 -14.49 53.88
N SER A 37 9.77 -14.39 53.12
CA SER A 37 8.42 -14.49 53.70
C SER A 37 7.39 -15.00 52.68
N MET A 38 6.39 -15.76 53.16
CA MET A 38 5.26 -16.26 52.38
C MET A 38 3.95 -15.64 52.89
N SER A 39 3.10 -15.16 51.98
CA SER A 39 1.63 -15.02 52.14
C SER A 39 1.06 -14.80 50.74
N CYS A 40 0.18 -15.62 50.16
CA CYS A 40 -1.01 -16.27 50.70
C CYS A 40 -2.09 -15.27 51.13
N TRP A 41 -2.96 -14.90 50.19
CA TRP A 41 -4.32 -14.43 50.46
C TRP A 41 -5.28 -15.31 49.66
N MET A 42 -6.34 -15.76 50.31
CA MET A 42 -7.26 -16.77 49.81
C MET A 42 -8.69 -16.27 50.03
N SER A 43 -9.62 -16.72 49.18
CA SER A 43 -11.07 -16.75 49.45
C SER A 43 -11.79 -15.42 49.71
N SER A 44 -12.68 -15.07 48.78
CA SER A 44 -14.06 -14.75 49.15
C SER A 44 -15.02 -15.18 48.05
N TRP A 45 -15.73 -16.28 48.30
CA TRP A 45 -17.03 -16.53 47.69
C TRP A 45 -18.08 -15.79 48.52
N THR A 46 -19.06 -15.19 47.85
CA THR A 46 -20.35 -14.86 48.47
C THR A 46 -21.47 -15.16 47.49
N LEU A 47 -22.18 -16.27 47.75
CA LEU A 47 -23.53 -16.45 47.19
C LEU A 47 -24.44 -15.37 47.78
N VAL A 48 -25.28 -14.78 46.94
CA VAL A 48 -26.50 -14.08 47.40
C VAL A 48 -27.68 -14.82 46.80
N SER A 49 -28.39 -15.57 47.64
CA SER A 49 -29.55 -16.36 47.26
C SER A 49 -30.78 -15.94 48.08
N HIS A 50 -31.67 -15.13 47.50
CA HIS A 50 -33.04 -15.02 48.02
C HIS A 50 -34.10 -14.83 46.92
N ARG A 51 -35.02 -15.80 46.90
CA ARG A 51 -36.41 -15.80 46.43
C ARG A 51 -37.29 -16.10 47.67
N PRO A 52 -38.65 -16.14 47.63
CA PRO A 52 -39.63 -15.83 46.57
C PRO A 52 -40.80 -14.92 47.07
N ARG A 53 -41.98 -14.99 46.41
CA ARG A 53 -43.34 -14.48 46.76
C ARG A 53 -43.64 -13.04 46.27
N THR A 54 -44.84 -12.69 45.78
CA THR A 54 -46.10 -13.39 45.38
C THR A 54 -46.85 -12.43 44.41
N ALA A 55 -47.45 -12.76 43.26
CA ALA A 55 -48.42 -13.79 42.83
C ALA A 55 -49.90 -13.32 42.77
N ARG A 56 -50.39 -13.04 41.55
CA ARG A 56 -51.80 -12.95 41.02
C ARG A 56 -51.71 -12.35 39.59
N SER A 57 -52.60 -12.55 38.62
CA SER A 57 -53.61 -13.56 38.26
C SER A 57 -53.95 -13.26 36.77
N TYR A 58 -54.16 -14.20 35.84
CA TYR A 58 -55.21 -15.22 35.78
C TYR A 58 -54.81 -16.42 34.88
N ARG A 59 -55.65 -17.46 34.83
CA ARG A 59 -55.37 -18.75 34.17
C ARG A 59 -56.64 -19.48 33.72
N SER A 60 -56.82 -19.68 32.42
CA SER A 60 -57.54 -20.80 31.76
C SER A 60 -57.32 -20.70 30.23
N GLU A 61 -57.65 -21.67 29.36
CA GLU A 61 -58.30 -22.99 29.49
C GLU A 61 -57.57 -24.02 28.59
N TRP A 62 -57.86 -25.32 28.71
CA TRP A 62 -57.41 -26.38 27.79
C TRP A 62 -58.54 -27.40 27.59
N ALA A 63 -58.66 -27.95 26.37
CA ALA A 63 -59.66 -28.94 25.94
C ALA A 63 -61.13 -28.40 25.95
N THR A 64 -62.09 -28.96 25.22
CA THR A 64 -62.12 -30.18 24.39
C THR A 64 -63.12 -29.99 23.24
N TRP A 65 -63.07 -30.82 22.19
CA TRP A 65 -64.18 -31.66 21.68
C TRP A 65 -63.71 -32.44 20.44
N ALA A 66 -64.34 -33.58 20.12
CA ALA A 66 -63.92 -34.46 19.03
C ALA A 66 -65.11 -35.14 18.32
N ALA A 67 -65.11 -35.10 16.98
CA ALA A 67 -65.99 -35.81 16.04
C ALA A 67 -65.47 -35.48 14.61
N ALA A 68 -65.61 -36.31 13.56
CA ALA A 68 -66.27 -37.60 13.42
C ALA A 68 -65.58 -38.48 12.35
N ALA A 69 -66.09 -39.71 12.20
CA ALA A 69 -65.84 -40.69 11.14
C ALA A 69 -64.45 -41.35 11.09
N GLY A 70 -64.46 -42.65 10.79
CA GLY A 70 -63.29 -43.52 10.81
C GLY A 70 -63.07 -44.28 9.49
N PRO A 71 -62.77 -45.59 9.54
CA PRO A 71 -61.62 -46.09 8.79
C PRO A 71 -61.98 -46.89 7.53
N TRP A 72 -61.02 -46.95 6.61
CA TRP A 72 -60.91 -48.03 5.62
C TRP A 72 -59.50 -48.58 5.58
N VAL A 73 -59.42 -49.88 5.32
CA VAL A 73 -58.21 -50.70 5.27
C VAL A 73 -57.98 -51.11 3.82
N GLU A 74 -56.74 -51.04 3.34
CA GLU A 74 -56.10 -52.15 2.63
C GLU A 74 -54.62 -51.87 2.39
N GLY A 75 -53.81 -52.92 2.52
CA GLY A 75 -52.41 -52.94 2.11
C GLY A 75 -52.23 -54.08 1.11
N ILE A 76 -51.53 -53.82 0.02
CA ILE A 76 -51.27 -54.82 -1.03
C ILE A 76 -49.83 -55.30 -0.90
N GLN A 77 -49.67 -56.60 -0.65
CA GLN A 77 -48.37 -57.29 -0.75
C GLN A 77 -48.15 -57.76 -2.19
N GLU A 78 -46.92 -57.68 -2.68
CA GLU A 78 -46.54 -58.37 -3.91
C GLU A 78 -46.39 -59.87 -3.65
N GLY A 79 -46.89 -60.69 -4.58
CA GLY A 79 -46.71 -62.15 -4.59
C GLY A 79 -46.43 -62.63 -6.02
N PRO A 80 -45.42 -63.49 -6.25
CA PRO A 80 -45.06 -63.95 -7.58
C PRO A 80 -45.76 -65.26 -7.95
N GLU A 81 -46.20 -65.39 -9.20
CA GLU A 81 -46.52 -66.69 -9.82
C GLU A 81 -45.82 -66.84 -11.17
N VAL A 82 -45.57 -68.11 -11.55
CA VAL A 82 -44.86 -68.51 -12.76
C VAL A 82 -45.64 -69.65 -13.42
N PHE A 83 -45.97 -69.51 -14.70
CA PHE A 83 -46.36 -70.65 -15.54
C PHE A 83 -45.83 -70.53 -16.98
N GLN A 84 -45.74 -71.66 -17.66
CA GLN A 84 -45.03 -71.88 -18.92
C GLN A 84 -46.00 -72.20 -20.07
N GLY A 85 -45.66 -71.91 -21.34
CA GLY A 85 -46.47 -72.40 -22.47
C GLY A 85 -46.15 -71.93 -23.91
N LEU A 86 -45.35 -72.74 -24.62
CA LEU A 86 -45.51 -73.15 -26.04
C LEU A 86 -45.65 -72.14 -27.22
N ALA A 87 -44.64 -72.24 -28.12
CA ALA A 87 -44.77 -72.48 -29.57
C ALA A 87 -45.35 -71.44 -30.57
N ALA A 88 -44.42 -70.65 -31.14
CA ALA A 88 -44.28 -70.21 -32.55
C ALA A 88 -45.44 -70.29 -33.59
N GLY A 89 -45.66 -69.15 -34.28
CA GLY A 89 -46.31 -69.02 -35.59
C GLY A 89 -45.66 -67.88 -36.44
N PRO A 90 -45.76 -67.86 -37.78
CA PRO A 90 -44.83 -67.08 -38.62
C PRO A 90 -45.24 -65.63 -38.95
N ARG A 91 -44.34 -64.70 -38.61
CA ARG A 91 -43.94 -63.46 -39.33
C ARG A 91 -45.00 -62.69 -40.15
N CYS A 92 -45.35 -61.50 -39.66
CA CYS A 92 -45.39 -60.29 -40.51
C CYS A 92 -44.09 -59.49 -40.28
N PRO A 93 -43.49 -58.85 -41.30
CA PRO A 93 -42.36 -57.94 -41.09
C PRO A 93 -42.87 -56.61 -40.48
N PRO A 94 -42.39 -56.18 -39.30
CA PRO A 94 -42.71 -54.85 -38.81
C PRO A 94 -42.10 -53.78 -39.72
N ALA A 95 -42.78 -52.65 -39.87
CA ALA A 95 -42.26 -51.55 -40.67
C ALA A 95 -40.94 -51.02 -40.10
N ARG A 96 -40.03 -50.57 -40.98
CA ARG A 96 -38.80 -49.88 -40.56
C ARG A 96 -39.13 -48.46 -40.09
N TYR A 97 -39.59 -48.34 -38.85
CA TYR A 97 -39.53 -47.05 -38.14
C TYR A 97 -38.05 -46.67 -38.00
N ILE A 98 -37.68 -45.48 -38.44
CA ILE A 98 -36.34 -44.95 -38.17
C ILE A 98 -36.34 -44.50 -36.71
N THR A 99 -35.96 -45.41 -35.81
CA THR A 99 -35.66 -45.07 -34.43
C THR A 99 -34.38 -44.24 -34.42
N GLN A 100 -34.55 -42.91 -34.49
CA GLN A 100 -33.51 -42.02 -33.99
C GLN A 100 -33.22 -42.45 -32.56
N GLN A 101 -32.01 -42.95 -32.31
CA GLN A 101 -31.58 -43.23 -30.95
C GLN A 101 -31.56 -41.90 -30.23
N GLY A 102 -32.58 -41.67 -29.40
CA GLY A 102 -32.65 -40.54 -28.49
C GLY A 102 -31.50 -40.70 -27.51
N ASN A 103 -30.34 -40.16 -27.89
CA ASN A 103 -29.14 -40.21 -27.08
C ASN A 103 -29.45 -39.41 -25.82
N LYS A 104 -29.81 -40.14 -24.75
CA LYS A 104 -30.05 -39.58 -23.43
C LYS A 104 -28.70 -39.05 -22.98
N LEU A 105 -28.43 -37.79 -23.33
CA LEU A 105 -27.41 -36.98 -22.71
C LEU A 105 -27.54 -37.25 -21.23
N GLU A 106 -26.53 -37.90 -20.65
CA GLU A 106 -26.43 -37.87 -19.21
C GLU A 106 -26.42 -36.40 -18.85
N THR A 107 -27.33 -36.00 -17.96
CA THR A 107 -27.18 -34.77 -17.19
C THR A 107 -26.04 -34.98 -16.18
N GLY A 108 -24.87 -35.40 -16.69
CA GLY A 108 -23.61 -35.51 -15.99
C GLY A 108 -23.41 -34.15 -15.37
N LYS A 109 -23.52 -34.12 -14.04
CA LYS A 109 -23.75 -32.90 -13.26
C LYS A 109 -22.72 -31.88 -13.68
N SER A 110 -23.14 -30.89 -14.48
CA SER A 110 -22.25 -29.87 -14.98
C SER A 110 -21.73 -29.14 -13.76
N ARG A 111 -20.51 -29.51 -13.35
CA ARG A 111 -19.79 -28.85 -12.28
C ARG A 111 -19.43 -27.50 -12.85
N VAL A 112 -20.37 -26.56 -12.72
CA VAL A 112 -20.12 -25.13 -12.77
C VAL A 112 -18.77 -24.92 -12.06
N PRO A 113 -17.77 -24.33 -12.74
CA PRO A 113 -16.43 -24.26 -12.18
C PRO A 113 -16.52 -23.69 -10.76
N PRO A 114 -15.89 -24.29 -9.73
CA PRO A 114 -16.16 -23.92 -8.33
C PRO A 114 -15.93 -22.43 -8.05
N THR A 115 -15.11 -21.77 -8.87
CA THR A 115 -14.97 -20.32 -9.05
C THR A 115 -16.29 -19.52 -9.13
N VAL A 116 -17.38 -20.13 -9.61
CA VAL A 116 -18.68 -19.50 -9.88
C VAL A 116 -19.65 -19.62 -8.69
N THR A 117 -19.43 -20.57 -7.78
CA THR A 117 -20.32 -20.83 -6.63
C THR A 117 -19.68 -20.61 -5.26
N ASN A 118 -18.37 -20.33 -5.20
CA ASN A 118 -17.65 -20.10 -3.95
C ASN A 118 -17.73 -18.62 -3.53
N ALA A 119 -17.76 -18.34 -2.22
CA ALA A 119 -17.84 -16.98 -1.67
C ALA A 119 -16.54 -16.17 -1.84
N VAL A 120 -15.50 -16.77 -2.41
CA VAL A 120 -14.22 -16.16 -2.79
C VAL A 120 -13.98 -16.51 -4.26
N SER A 121 -14.25 -15.57 -5.17
CA SER A 121 -14.13 -15.77 -6.62
C SER A 121 -12.73 -15.46 -7.16
N TRP A 122 -11.93 -14.70 -6.43
CA TRP A 122 -10.63 -14.14 -6.86
C TRP A 122 -9.40 -14.95 -6.39
N ARG A 123 -9.58 -16.08 -5.72
CA ARG A 123 -8.48 -16.97 -5.30
C ARG A 123 -8.88 -18.44 -5.42
N SER A 124 -8.13 -19.21 -6.19
CA SER A 124 -8.30 -20.66 -6.32
C SER A 124 -7.76 -21.41 -5.09
N GLU A 125 -8.42 -22.50 -4.70
CA GLU A 125 -7.93 -23.40 -3.66
C GLU A 125 -6.73 -24.23 -4.16
N GLY A 126 -5.89 -24.71 -3.23
CA GLY A 126 -4.79 -25.64 -3.54
C GLY A 126 -3.46 -25.01 -4.01
N ILE A 127 -3.39 -23.68 -4.14
CA ILE A 127 -2.15 -22.94 -4.46
C ILE A 127 -1.03 -23.31 -3.48
N LYS A 128 0.19 -23.54 -3.95
CA LYS A 128 1.33 -23.93 -3.11
C LYS A 128 2.66 -23.39 -3.64
N TYR A 129 3.41 -22.70 -2.79
CA TYR A 129 4.74 -22.18 -3.09
C TYR A 129 5.84 -22.89 -2.29
N LYS A 130 7.08 -22.85 -2.80
CA LYS A 130 8.28 -23.35 -2.10
C LYS A 130 8.76 -22.40 -0.98
N LYS A 131 8.43 -21.11 -1.10
CA LYS A 131 8.65 -20.07 -0.09
C LYS A 131 7.37 -19.25 0.01
N ASN A 132 6.99 -18.84 1.22
CA ASN A 132 5.81 -18.01 1.45
C ASN A 132 6.26 -16.57 1.74
N GLU A 133 6.08 -15.67 0.78
CA GLU A 133 6.61 -14.30 0.80
C GLU A 133 5.54 -13.31 0.32
N VAL A 134 5.52 -12.11 0.89
CA VAL A 134 4.60 -11.03 0.48
C VAL A 134 5.40 -9.74 0.34
N PHE A 135 5.22 -9.04 -0.77
CA PHE A 135 5.82 -7.73 -1.01
C PHE A 135 4.73 -6.66 -1.00
N ILE A 136 4.92 -5.61 -0.21
CA ILE A 136 4.03 -4.46 -0.08
C ILE A 136 4.71 -3.24 -0.72
N ASP A 137 4.16 -2.79 -1.85
CA ASP A 137 4.59 -1.61 -2.57
C ASP A 137 3.64 -0.45 -2.24
N VAL A 138 4.06 0.44 -1.34
CA VAL A 138 3.32 1.67 -1.03
C VAL A 138 3.83 2.78 -1.94
N ILE A 139 3.02 3.16 -2.93
CA ILE A 139 3.37 4.14 -3.97
C ILE A 139 2.52 5.40 -3.76
N GLU A 140 3.15 6.55 -3.51
CA GLU A 140 2.47 7.84 -3.32
C GLU A 140 2.72 8.75 -4.52
N SER A 141 1.66 9.15 -5.23
CA SER A 141 1.71 10.12 -6.33
C SER A 141 1.37 11.51 -5.80
N VAL A 142 2.30 12.45 -5.89
CA VAL A 142 2.12 13.83 -5.38
C VAL A 142 1.61 14.74 -6.50
N ASN A 143 0.37 15.20 -6.36
CA ASN A 143 -0.24 16.22 -7.19
C ASN A 143 -0.06 17.59 -6.51
N LEU A 144 0.49 18.55 -7.24
CA LEU A 144 0.82 19.87 -6.72
C LEU A 144 0.64 20.93 -7.80
N LEU A 145 -0.14 21.97 -7.51
CA LEU A 145 -0.20 23.17 -8.33
C LEU A 145 0.32 24.37 -7.54
N VAL A 146 1.39 24.99 -8.01
CA VAL A 146 1.96 26.23 -7.43
C VAL A 146 1.62 27.42 -8.33
N ASN A 147 1.25 28.54 -7.72
CA ASN A 147 0.99 29.81 -8.40
C ASN A 147 2.29 30.58 -8.71
N ALA A 148 2.22 31.55 -9.63
CA ALA A 148 3.31 32.48 -9.94
C ALA A 148 3.89 33.17 -8.68
N ASN A 149 3.03 33.51 -7.72
CA ASN A 149 3.42 34.15 -6.45
C ASN A 149 4.06 33.17 -5.44
N GLY A 150 4.30 31.92 -5.82
CA GLY A 150 4.86 30.87 -4.98
C GLY A 150 3.88 30.25 -3.96
N SER A 151 2.61 30.65 -3.94
CA SER A 151 1.58 30.01 -3.11
C SER A 151 1.13 28.67 -3.70
N VAL A 152 0.96 27.66 -2.85
CA VAL A 152 0.40 26.36 -3.25
C VAL A 152 -1.12 26.48 -3.38
N LEU A 153 -1.67 26.18 -4.56
CA LEU A 153 -3.09 26.23 -4.88
C LEU A 153 -3.78 24.88 -4.68
N LEU A 154 -3.11 23.79 -5.08
CA LEU A 154 -3.56 22.42 -4.89
C LEU A 154 -2.41 21.59 -4.33
N SER A 155 -2.71 20.76 -3.33
CA SER A 155 -1.76 19.80 -2.76
C SER A 155 -2.52 18.55 -2.33
N GLU A 156 -2.36 17.50 -3.13
CA GLU A 156 -3.08 16.23 -2.98
C GLU A 156 -2.08 15.08 -3.16
N ILE A 157 -2.24 14.04 -2.36
CA ILE A 157 -1.46 12.80 -2.50
C ILE A 157 -2.44 11.68 -2.82
N VAL A 158 -2.26 11.06 -3.99
CA VAL A 158 -2.97 9.85 -4.41
C VAL A 158 -2.02 8.68 -4.17
N GLY A 159 -2.28 7.95 -3.10
CA GLY A 159 -1.50 6.78 -2.73
C GLY A 159 -2.16 5.48 -3.15
N THR A 160 -1.35 4.49 -3.48
CA THR A 160 -1.78 3.14 -3.88
C THR A 160 -0.92 2.13 -3.15
N ILE A 161 -1.55 1.11 -2.57
CA ILE A 161 -0.86 -0.04 -1.97
C ILE A 161 -1.04 -1.23 -2.92
N LYS A 162 0.03 -1.60 -3.62
CA LYS A 162 0.08 -2.85 -4.41
C LYS A 162 0.70 -3.96 -3.57
N LEU A 163 0.16 -5.16 -3.71
CA LEU A 163 0.69 -6.37 -3.10
C LEU A 163 1.20 -7.30 -4.18
N LYS A 164 2.29 -8.00 -3.90
CA LYS A 164 2.71 -9.20 -4.64
C LYS A 164 2.74 -10.36 -3.66
N VAL A 165 1.85 -11.33 -3.85
CA VAL A 165 1.54 -12.37 -2.87
C VAL A 165 1.94 -13.73 -3.43
N PHE A 166 2.93 -14.35 -2.78
CA PHE A 166 3.36 -15.71 -3.04
C PHE A 166 3.07 -16.54 -1.79
N LEU A 167 1.81 -16.90 -1.58
CA LEU A 167 1.33 -17.60 -0.39
C LEU A 167 0.60 -18.89 -0.74
N SER A 168 0.82 -19.92 0.07
CA SER A 168 0.15 -21.22 -0.10
C SER A 168 -1.25 -21.22 0.54
N GLY A 169 -2.18 -21.99 -0.02
CA GLY A 169 -3.52 -22.16 0.53
C GLY A 169 -4.41 -20.92 0.43
N MET A 170 -5.26 -20.71 1.44
CA MET A 170 -6.33 -19.68 1.47
C MET A 170 -6.17 -18.71 2.66
N PRO A 171 -5.03 -18.00 2.77
CA PRO A 171 -4.69 -17.22 3.95
C PRO A 171 -5.61 -16.00 4.14
N GLU A 172 -6.03 -15.76 5.39
CA GLU A 172 -6.60 -14.48 5.79
C GLU A 172 -5.47 -13.52 6.20
N LEU A 173 -5.36 -12.41 5.48
CA LEU A 173 -4.42 -11.33 5.75
C LEU A 173 -5.13 -10.24 6.55
N ARG A 174 -4.38 -9.62 7.48
CA ARG A 174 -4.79 -8.41 8.21
C ARG A 174 -3.66 -7.38 8.16
N LEU A 175 -3.91 -6.27 7.49
CA LEU A 175 -2.97 -5.15 7.35
C LEU A 175 -3.35 -4.04 8.34
N GLY A 176 -2.39 -3.63 9.17
CA GLY A 176 -2.53 -2.52 10.11
C GLY A 176 -1.75 -1.30 9.66
N LEU A 177 -2.43 -0.19 9.41
CA LEU A 177 -1.85 1.11 9.06
C LEU A 177 -1.81 2.06 10.27
N ASN A 178 -1.20 3.23 10.13
CA ASN A 178 -1.22 4.32 11.12
C ASN A 178 -2.37 5.32 10.91
N ASP A 179 -3.58 4.82 10.59
CA ASP A 179 -4.81 5.64 10.49
C ASP A 179 -5.04 6.43 11.79
N ARG A 180 -5.31 7.73 11.64
CA ARG A 180 -5.68 8.66 12.72
C ARG A 180 -6.91 8.19 13.48
N VAL A 181 -7.95 7.72 12.78
CA VAL A 181 -9.19 7.27 13.42
C VAL A 181 -8.94 6.07 14.34
N LEU A 182 -8.08 5.13 13.91
CA LEU A 182 -7.63 4.02 14.76
C LEU A 182 -6.82 4.49 15.98
N PHE A 183 -6.01 5.54 15.84
CA PHE A 183 -5.22 6.10 16.94
C PHE A 183 -6.06 6.88 17.96
N GLU A 184 -7.12 7.55 17.51
CA GLU A 184 -8.10 8.24 18.38
C GLU A 184 -8.99 7.23 19.11
N LEU A 185 -9.56 6.24 18.41
CA LEU A 185 -10.32 5.12 19.00
C LEU A 185 -9.51 4.31 20.03
N THR A 186 -8.18 4.27 19.92
CA THR A 186 -7.30 3.56 20.87
C THR A 186 -6.58 4.47 21.88
N GLY A 187 -6.94 5.76 21.95
CA GLY A 187 -6.45 6.72 22.96
C GLY A 187 -4.95 7.06 22.85
N ARG A 188 -4.29 6.77 21.73
CA ARG A 188 -2.82 6.87 21.56
C ARG A 188 -2.39 8.11 20.78
N SER A 189 -2.95 9.26 21.16
CA SER A 189 -2.83 10.58 20.49
C SER A 189 -1.41 11.08 20.18
N LYS A 190 -0.36 10.61 20.86
CA LYS A 190 1.02 11.16 20.74
C LYS A 190 1.84 10.68 19.52
N ASN A 191 1.30 9.82 18.67
CA ASN A 191 2.02 9.27 17.50
C ASN A 191 1.66 9.99 16.20
N LYS A 192 2.60 10.05 15.22
CA LYS A 192 2.27 10.54 13.87
C LYS A 192 1.32 9.58 13.16
N SER A 193 0.04 9.92 13.18
CA SER A 193 -1.01 9.30 12.39
C SER A 193 -1.13 9.94 10.99
N VAL A 194 -1.89 9.28 10.12
CA VAL A 194 -2.32 9.81 8.81
C VAL A 194 -3.84 9.86 8.77
N GLU A 195 -4.36 10.97 8.29
CA GLU A 195 -5.78 11.19 8.00
C GLU A 195 -6.02 10.82 6.53
N LEU A 196 -6.98 9.94 6.27
CA LEU A 196 -7.32 9.42 4.95
C LEU A 196 -8.74 9.90 4.61
N GLU A 197 -8.90 10.63 3.52
CA GLU A 197 -10.18 11.25 3.15
C GLU A 197 -11.10 10.28 2.40
N ASP A 198 -10.57 9.67 1.34
CA ASP A 198 -11.22 8.65 0.51
C ASP A 198 -10.29 7.44 0.44
N VAL A 199 -10.86 6.24 0.60
CA VAL A 199 -10.15 4.96 0.53
C VAL A 199 -10.97 3.96 -0.26
N LYS A 200 -10.43 3.53 -1.39
CA LYS A 200 -11.04 2.56 -2.31
C LYS A 200 -10.34 1.23 -2.13
N PHE A 201 -11.09 0.20 -1.79
CA PHE A 201 -10.58 -1.14 -1.54
C PHE A 201 -10.87 -2.09 -2.70
N HIS A 202 -9.98 -3.05 -2.93
CA HIS A 202 -10.27 -4.21 -3.76
C HIS A 202 -11.38 -5.07 -3.15
N GLN A 203 -12.17 -5.74 -4.01
CA GLN A 203 -13.30 -6.62 -3.63
C GLN A 203 -12.96 -7.70 -2.59
N CYS A 204 -11.68 -8.00 -2.37
CA CYS A 204 -11.24 -8.98 -1.38
C CYS A 204 -11.29 -8.49 0.08
N VAL A 205 -11.48 -7.18 0.30
CA VAL A 205 -11.48 -6.56 1.63
C VAL A 205 -12.87 -6.61 2.26
N ARG A 206 -12.94 -7.10 3.49
CA ARG A 206 -14.17 -7.13 4.30
C ARG A 206 -14.45 -5.76 4.90
N LEU A 207 -15.17 -4.91 4.18
CA LEU A 207 -15.51 -3.53 4.60
C LEU A 207 -16.07 -3.47 6.03
N SER A 208 -16.98 -4.38 6.41
CA SER A 208 -17.57 -4.44 7.77
C SER A 208 -16.55 -4.69 8.90
N ARG A 209 -15.32 -5.14 8.60
CA ARG A 209 -14.20 -5.20 9.56
C ARG A 209 -13.38 -3.92 9.60
N PHE A 210 -13.29 -3.21 8.49
CA PHE A 210 -12.67 -1.90 8.43
C PHE A 210 -13.51 -0.85 9.18
N ASP A 211 -14.83 -0.85 9.03
CA ASP A 211 -15.69 0.15 9.68
C ASP A 211 -15.65 0.07 11.22
N ASN A 212 -15.55 -1.15 11.77
CA ASN A 212 -15.46 -1.39 13.22
C ASN A 212 -14.03 -1.23 13.77
N ASP A 213 -13.08 -2.01 13.24
CA ASP A 213 -11.75 -2.19 13.84
C ASP A 213 -10.66 -1.34 13.14
N ARG A 214 -11.02 -0.54 12.12
CA ARG A 214 -10.11 0.14 11.15
C ARG A 214 -8.98 -0.76 10.65
N THR A 215 -9.27 -2.07 10.58
CA THR A 215 -8.31 -3.14 10.30
C THR A 215 -8.68 -3.81 8.99
N ILE A 216 -7.77 -3.73 8.01
CA ILE A 216 -8.01 -4.19 6.65
C ILE A 216 -7.83 -5.70 6.61
N SER A 217 -8.94 -6.45 6.64
CA SER A 217 -8.98 -7.92 6.60
C SER A 217 -9.44 -8.43 5.23
N PHE A 218 -8.65 -9.30 4.61
CA PHE A 218 -8.86 -9.78 3.24
C PHE A 218 -8.27 -11.17 2.99
N ILE A 219 -8.72 -11.84 1.94
CA ILE A 219 -8.04 -13.02 1.37
C ILE A 219 -7.43 -12.59 0.04
N PRO A 220 -6.12 -12.63 -0.17
CA PRO A 220 -5.48 -12.02 -1.34
C PRO A 220 -5.71 -12.81 -2.63
N PRO A 221 -5.98 -12.15 -3.78
CA PRO A 221 -5.62 -12.68 -5.08
C PRO A 221 -4.17 -13.17 -5.11
N ASP A 222 -3.87 -14.10 -6.02
CA ASP A 222 -2.53 -14.66 -6.20
C ASP A 222 -1.72 -13.84 -7.21
N GLY A 223 -0.40 -13.73 -7.03
CA GLY A 223 0.42 -12.84 -7.85
C GLY A 223 0.32 -11.37 -7.41
N ASP A 224 0.30 -10.43 -8.37
CA ASP A 224 0.26 -8.99 -8.09
C ASP A 224 -1.12 -8.34 -8.31
N PHE A 225 -1.54 -7.52 -7.33
CA PHE A 225 -2.80 -6.78 -7.38
C PHE A 225 -2.73 -5.47 -6.58
N GLU A 226 -3.65 -4.55 -6.85
CA GLU A 226 -3.84 -3.34 -6.04
C GLU A 226 -4.82 -3.64 -4.90
N LEU A 227 -4.37 -3.52 -3.64
CA LEU A 227 -5.20 -3.77 -2.45
C LEU A 227 -6.13 -2.60 -2.16
N MET A 228 -5.58 -1.39 -2.22
CA MET A 228 -6.30 -0.15 -1.96
C MET A 228 -5.62 1.05 -2.62
N SER A 229 -6.45 2.00 -3.04
CA SER A 229 -6.07 3.37 -3.40
C SER A 229 -6.60 4.30 -2.32
N TYR A 230 -5.87 5.34 -1.94
CA TYR A 230 -6.26 6.33 -0.93
C TYR A 230 -5.91 7.75 -1.37
N ARG A 231 -6.69 8.71 -0.90
CA ARG A 231 -6.53 10.14 -1.19
C ARG A 231 -6.40 10.91 0.13
N LEU A 232 -5.50 11.88 0.14
CA LEU A 232 -5.46 12.91 1.17
C LEU A 232 -5.11 14.27 0.54
N SER A 233 -5.87 15.31 0.88
CA SER A 233 -5.43 16.69 0.74
C SER A 233 -4.63 17.07 2.00
N THR A 234 -3.42 17.56 1.81
CA THR A 234 -2.58 18.02 2.92
C THR A 234 -1.58 19.04 2.41
N GLN A 235 -1.43 20.15 3.12
CA GLN A 235 -0.59 21.27 2.69
C GLN A 235 0.88 20.97 2.95
N VAL A 236 1.47 20.12 2.12
CA VAL A 236 2.89 19.76 2.19
C VAL A 236 3.76 20.78 1.46
N LYS A 237 4.98 20.99 1.99
CA LYS A 237 5.97 21.81 1.29
C LYS A 237 6.45 21.08 0.03
N PRO A 238 6.52 21.75 -1.14
CA PRO A 238 6.91 21.12 -2.40
C PRO A 238 8.27 20.42 -2.30
N LEU A 239 8.30 19.11 -2.55
CA LEU A 239 9.51 18.29 -2.39
C LEU A 239 10.65 18.78 -3.29
N ILE A 240 10.34 19.09 -4.54
CA ILE A 240 11.24 19.81 -5.44
C ILE A 240 10.60 21.17 -5.68
N TRP A 241 11.16 22.20 -5.05
CA TRP A 241 10.81 23.58 -5.32
C TRP A 241 11.55 24.07 -6.56
N ILE A 242 10.87 24.79 -7.44
CA ILE A 242 11.48 25.40 -8.62
C ILE A 242 11.16 26.89 -8.63
N GLU A 243 12.22 27.68 -8.81
CA GLU A 243 12.15 29.12 -9.00
C GLU A 243 12.71 29.40 -10.40
N SER A 244 11.88 29.96 -11.28
CA SER A 244 12.22 30.29 -12.67
C SER A 244 12.11 31.79 -12.91
N VAL A 245 13.20 32.40 -13.36
CA VAL A 245 13.23 33.79 -13.83
C VAL A 245 13.41 33.77 -15.34
N ILE A 246 12.52 34.46 -16.07
CA ILE A 246 12.52 34.55 -17.54
C ILE A 246 12.78 36.01 -17.91
N GLU A 247 14.01 36.32 -18.32
CA GLU A 247 14.41 37.63 -18.79
C GLU A 247 14.28 37.68 -20.33
N LYS A 248 13.16 38.22 -20.83
CA LYS A 248 12.97 38.48 -22.27
C LYS A 248 13.59 39.86 -22.62
N PHE A 249 14.57 39.87 -23.52
CA PHE A 249 15.12 41.08 -24.14
C PHE A 249 14.56 41.19 -25.57
N SER A 250 13.65 42.13 -25.80
CA SER A 250 12.92 42.29 -27.07
C SER A 250 13.83 42.32 -28.30
N HIS A 251 13.37 41.68 -29.39
CA HIS A 251 14.07 41.54 -30.68
C HIS A 251 15.49 40.93 -30.63
N SER A 252 15.92 40.33 -29.51
CA SER A 252 17.29 39.83 -29.35
C SER A 252 17.40 38.44 -28.72
N ARG A 253 16.93 38.25 -27.47
CA ARG A 253 17.24 37.03 -26.70
C ARG A 253 16.30 36.79 -25.51
N VAL A 254 16.22 35.54 -25.07
CA VAL A 254 15.67 35.19 -23.75
C VAL A 254 16.77 34.54 -22.91
N GLU A 255 16.96 34.99 -21.68
CA GLU A 255 17.71 34.24 -20.66
C GLU A 255 16.72 33.65 -19.64
N ILE A 256 16.77 32.33 -19.48
CA ILE A 256 15.92 31.58 -18.56
C ILE A 256 16.82 31.00 -17.47
N MET A 257 16.63 31.46 -16.23
CA MET A 257 17.38 30.98 -15.07
C MET A 257 16.46 30.16 -14.17
N VAL A 258 16.79 28.89 -13.99
CA VAL A 258 15.97 27.92 -13.24
C VAL A 258 16.79 27.37 -12.07
N LYS A 259 16.32 27.63 -10.85
CA LYS A 259 16.85 27.07 -9.61
C LYS A 259 15.94 25.93 -9.17
N ALA A 260 16.49 24.74 -8.99
CA ALA A 260 15.78 23.59 -8.42
C ALA A 260 16.31 23.28 -7.02
N LYS A 261 15.42 23.15 -6.03
CA LYS A 261 15.74 23.03 -4.60
C LYS A 261 14.97 21.89 -3.96
N GLY A 262 15.68 20.86 -3.50
CA GLY A 262 15.06 19.69 -2.86
C GLY A 262 14.72 19.96 -1.39
N GLN A 263 13.45 20.20 -1.06
CA GLN A 263 12.98 20.47 0.31
C GLN A 263 12.70 19.20 1.14
N PHE A 264 13.20 18.03 0.71
CA PHE A 264 13.09 16.76 1.44
C PHE A 264 14.33 16.42 2.29
N LYS A 265 14.24 15.35 3.09
CA LYS A 265 15.29 14.92 4.02
C LYS A 265 16.61 14.65 3.30
N LYS A 266 17.73 15.14 3.85
CA LYS A 266 19.09 15.00 3.28
C LYS A 266 19.56 13.55 3.08
N GLN A 267 18.98 12.60 3.82
CA GLN A 267 19.24 11.16 3.69
C GLN A 267 18.54 10.51 2.48
N SER A 268 17.51 11.17 1.95
CA SER A 268 16.72 10.70 0.81
C SER A 268 17.26 11.35 -0.47
N VAL A 269 17.05 10.67 -1.58
CA VAL A 269 17.55 11.06 -2.90
C VAL A 269 16.41 10.85 -3.90
N ALA A 270 16.12 11.86 -4.72
CA ALA A 270 15.25 11.70 -5.87
C ALA A 270 16.06 11.17 -7.07
N ASN A 271 15.55 10.15 -7.73
CA ASN A 271 16.10 9.55 -8.93
C ASN A 271 15.30 10.02 -10.15
N GLY A 272 15.96 10.05 -11.31
CA GLY A 272 15.29 10.30 -12.60
C GLY A 272 14.50 11.61 -12.63
N VAL A 273 15.05 12.68 -12.04
CA VAL A 273 14.35 13.96 -11.98
C VAL A 273 14.38 14.61 -13.35
N GLU A 274 13.22 14.90 -13.93
CA GLU A 274 13.07 15.63 -15.19
C GLU A 274 12.27 16.90 -14.96
N ILE A 275 12.86 18.05 -15.30
CA ILE A 275 12.21 19.35 -15.21
C ILE A 275 11.91 19.81 -16.63
N SER A 276 10.62 19.87 -16.99
CA SER A 276 10.14 20.38 -18.27
C SER A 276 9.82 21.86 -18.14
N VAL A 277 10.71 22.71 -18.62
CA VAL A 277 10.59 24.18 -18.62
C VAL A 277 10.09 24.62 -19.99
N PRO A 278 8.94 25.30 -20.11
CA PRO A 278 8.48 25.82 -21.38
C PRO A 278 9.32 27.02 -21.81
N VAL A 279 9.44 27.20 -23.13
CA VAL A 279 10.13 28.32 -23.77
C VAL A 279 9.28 28.83 -24.93
N PRO A 280 9.48 30.07 -25.41
CA PRO A 280 8.70 30.59 -26.54
C PRO A 280 8.85 29.74 -27.80
N SER A 281 7.80 29.68 -28.62
CA SER A 281 7.82 28.99 -29.92
C SER A 281 8.86 29.55 -30.90
N ASP A 282 9.19 30.84 -30.76
CA ASP A 282 10.19 31.55 -31.58
C ASP A 282 11.63 31.47 -31.01
N ALA A 283 11.90 30.57 -30.07
CA ALA A 283 13.20 30.47 -29.40
C ALA A 283 14.23 29.67 -30.24
N ASP A 284 15.21 30.36 -30.81
CA ASP A 284 16.30 29.76 -31.61
C ASP A 284 17.63 29.61 -30.82
N SER A 285 18.59 28.87 -31.39
CA SER A 285 20.00 28.83 -30.97
C SER A 285 20.22 28.53 -29.47
N PRO A 286 19.67 27.41 -28.94
CA PRO A 286 19.71 27.08 -27.53
C PRO A 286 21.13 26.89 -26.99
N ARG A 287 21.49 27.64 -25.94
CA ARG A 287 22.77 27.54 -25.22
C ARG A 287 22.54 27.27 -23.73
N PHE A 288 22.83 26.05 -23.29
CA PHE A 288 22.62 25.62 -21.90
C PHE A 288 23.90 25.68 -21.05
N LYS A 289 23.75 26.09 -19.79
CA LYS A 289 24.76 26.01 -18.72
C LYS A 289 24.10 25.42 -17.47
N THR A 290 24.29 24.12 -17.25
CA THR A 290 23.74 23.35 -16.12
C THR A 290 24.83 23.08 -15.07
N SER A 291 24.53 23.27 -13.78
CA SER A 291 25.46 22.89 -12.70
C SER A 291 25.59 21.37 -12.53
N VAL A 292 24.48 20.64 -12.74
CA VAL A 292 24.38 19.17 -12.65
C VAL A 292 23.31 18.69 -13.64
N GLY A 293 23.44 17.47 -14.16
CA GLY A 293 22.53 16.90 -15.14
C GLY A 293 22.82 17.38 -16.57
N SER A 294 21.86 17.18 -17.48
CA SER A 294 21.93 17.68 -18.85
C SER A 294 20.60 18.28 -19.28
N ALA A 295 20.66 19.38 -20.05
CA ALA A 295 19.49 20.00 -20.65
C ALA A 295 19.40 19.66 -22.14
N LYS A 296 18.18 19.44 -22.63
CA LYS A 296 17.85 19.20 -24.04
C LYS A 296 16.69 20.10 -24.45
N TYR A 297 16.78 20.72 -25.62
CA TYR A 297 15.62 21.39 -26.23
C TYR A 297 14.78 20.38 -27.02
N VAL A 298 13.46 20.48 -26.91
CA VAL A 298 12.49 19.72 -27.70
C VAL A 298 11.56 20.73 -28.41
N PRO A 299 11.88 21.13 -29.66
CA PRO A 299 11.13 22.15 -30.38
C PRO A 299 9.69 21.71 -30.69
N GLU A 300 9.45 20.41 -30.92
CA GLU A 300 8.10 19.83 -31.11
C GLU A 300 7.08 20.18 -30.00
N LYS A 301 7.57 20.59 -28.82
CA LYS A 301 6.76 20.89 -27.64
C LYS A 301 7.08 22.24 -27.02
N ASN A 302 7.94 23.05 -27.65
CA ASN A 302 8.45 24.31 -27.11
C ASN A 302 8.96 24.18 -25.66
N VAL A 303 9.70 23.10 -25.35
CA VAL A 303 10.10 22.75 -23.97
C VAL A 303 11.58 22.37 -23.89
N VAL A 304 12.24 22.86 -22.84
CA VAL A 304 13.54 22.36 -22.36
C VAL A 304 13.30 21.28 -21.33
N ILE A 305 13.87 20.09 -21.55
CA ILE A 305 13.92 19.02 -20.56
C ILE A 305 15.30 19.05 -19.89
N TRP A 306 15.34 19.37 -18.60
CA TRP A 306 16.54 19.25 -17.77
C TRP A 306 16.47 17.96 -16.95
N SER A 307 17.30 16.99 -17.31
CA SER A 307 17.36 15.65 -16.71
C SER A 307 18.50 15.55 -15.69
N ILE A 308 18.17 15.21 -14.45
CA ILE A 308 19.08 15.04 -13.32
C ILE A 308 18.94 13.61 -12.80
N LYS A 309 19.94 12.75 -13.05
CA LYS A 309 19.91 11.33 -12.67
C LYS A 309 19.67 11.09 -11.17
N SER A 310 20.24 11.95 -10.33
CA SER A 310 20.20 11.84 -8.86
C SER A 310 20.22 13.24 -8.22
N PHE A 311 19.23 13.52 -7.39
CA PHE A 311 19.05 14.80 -6.68
C PHE A 311 18.96 14.51 -5.16
N PRO A 312 20.02 14.75 -4.37
CA PRO A 312 19.97 14.59 -2.92
C PRO A 312 19.15 15.67 -2.21
N GLY A 313 18.46 15.29 -1.13
CA GLY A 313 17.66 16.22 -0.33
C GLY A 313 18.49 17.36 0.29
N GLY A 314 17.92 18.56 0.36
CA GLY A 314 18.58 19.76 0.88
C GLY A 314 19.71 20.31 -0.02
N LYS A 315 19.82 19.87 -1.28
CA LYS A 315 20.68 20.50 -2.30
C LYS A 315 19.88 21.44 -3.21
N GLU A 316 20.64 22.33 -3.85
CA GLU A 316 20.17 23.31 -4.81
C GLU A 316 21.03 23.20 -6.07
N TYR A 317 20.39 23.22 -7.24
CA TYR A 317 21.04 23.17 -8.55
C TYR A 317 20.51 24.28 -9.46
N LEU A 318 21.37 24.73 -10.38
CA LEU A 318 21.09 25.85 -11.28
C LEU A 318 21.21 25.41 -12.74
N MET A 319 20.23 25.79 -13.54
CA MET A 319 20.28 25.76 -14.99
C MET A 319 20.09 27.17 -15.53
N ARG A 320 20.93 27.57 -16.49
CA ARG A 320 20.69 28.74 -17.34
C ARG A 320 20.57 28.29 -18.78
N ALA A 321 19.56 28.80 -19.47
CA ALA A 321 19.40 28.66 -20.90
C ALA A 321 19.39 30.06 -21.53
N HIS A 322 20.19 30.27 -22.57
CA HIS A 322 20.08 31.44 -23.44
C HIS A 322 19.50 30.99 -24.78
N PHE A 323 18.56 31.76 -25.31
CA PHE A 323 17.96 31.59 -26.63
C PHE A 323 18.08 32.90 -27.42
N GLY A 324 18.25 32.80 -28.73
CA GLY A 324 17.97 33.91 -29.64
C GLY A 324 16.46 34.08 -29.81
N LEU A 325 16.02 35.30 -30.10
CA LEU A 325 14.72 35.56 -30.68
C LEU A 325 14.90 36.13 -32.10
N PRO A 326 14.02 35.81 -33.06
CA PRO A 326 13.93 36.57 -34.29
C PRO A 326 13.56 38.03 -33.99
N SER A 327 13.98 38.94 -34.86
CA SER A 327 13.64 40.37 -34.70
C SER A 327 12.18 40.69 -35.04
N VAL A 328 11.49 39.79 -35.75
CA VAL A 328 10.06 39.87 -36.06
C VAL A 328 9.26 39.24 -34.91
N GLU A 329 8.35 40.02 -34.32
CA GLU A 329 7.43 39.54 -33.30
C GLU A 329 6.19 38.89 -33.97
N LYS A 330 5.69 37.79 -33.38
CA LYS A 330 4.35 37.26 -33.69
C LYS A 330 3.33 37.87 -32.74
N GLU A 331 2.12 38.10 -33.24
CA GLU A 331 0.97 38.55 -32.43
C GLU A 331 0.33 37.42 -31.60
N GLU A 332 0.84 36.18 -31.70
CA GLU A 332 0.35 35.05 -30.90
C GLU A 332 0.64 35.28 -29.42
N VAL A 333 -0.42 35.35 -28.60
CA VAL A 333 -0.31 35.41 -27.14
C VAL A 333 0.13 34.05 -26.61
N ASP A 334 1.45 33.83 -26.66
CA ASP A 334 2.15 32.65 -26.15
C ASP A 334 1.74 32.36 -24.70
N GLY A 335 0.80 31.42 -24.56
CA GLY A 335 0.30 30.99 -23.26
C GLY A 335 1.47 30.45 -22.44
N ARG A 336 1.53 30.80 -21.16
CA ARG A 336 2.59 30.30 -20.26
C ARG A 336 2.11 29.01 -19.58
N PRO A 337 2.36 27.80 -20.13
CA PRO A 337 2.07 26.57 -19.40
C PRO A 337 2.95 26.50 -18.14
N PRO A 338 2.55 25.73 -17.12
CA PRO A 338 3.37 25.55 -15.94
C PRO A 338 4.60 24.68 -16.22
N ILE A 339 5.65 24.89 -15.43
CA ILE A 339 6.81 23.98 -15.36
C ILE A 339 6.34 22.66 -14.75
N GLY A 340 6.37 21.61 -15.55
CA GLY A 340 6.18 20.23 -15.09
C GLY A 340 7.45 19.67 -14.45
N VAL A 341 7.28 18.84 -13.42
CA VAL A 341 8.39 18.11 -12.77
C VAL A 341 8.05 16.64 -12.64
N LYS A 342 8.97 15.77 -13.07
CA LYS A 342 8.93 14.33 -12.78
C LYS A 342 10.04 13.96 -11.81
N PHE A 343 9.76 13.05 -10.88
CA PHE A 343 10.75 12.50 -9.94
C PHE A 343 10.26 11.20 -9.30
N GLU A 344 11.21 10.37 -8.84
CA GLU A 344 10.94 9.22 -7.96
C GLU A 344 11.85 9.27 -6.72
N ILE A 345 11.30 9.21 -5.51
CA ILE A 345 12.04 9.16 -4.24
C ILE A 345 11.73 7.82 -3.55
N PRO A 346 12.65 6.84 -3.60
CA PRO A 346 12.49 5.59 -2.87
C PRO A 346 12.73 5.77 -1.36
N TYR A 347 12.13 4.88 -0.57
CA TYR A 347 12.18 4.84 0.90
C TYR A 347 11.67 6.12 1.58
N PHE A 348 10.69 6.80 0.96
CA PHE A 348 10.10 8.03 1.43
C PHE A 348 8.57 7.98 1.32
N THR A 349 7.89 8.58 2.30
CA THR A 349 6.45 8.91 2.24
C THR A 349 6.25 10.36 2.67
N VAL A 350 5.29 11.00 2.01
CA VAL A 350 4.90 12.41 2.17
C VAL A 350 3.80 12.54 3.22
N SER A 351 2.76 11.70 3.11
CA SER A 351 1.73 11.56 4.15
C SER A 351 2.34 11.16 5.49
N GLY A 352 3.39 10.34 5.46
CA GLY A 352 3.90 9.61 6.62
C GLY A 352 3.12 8.35 6.93
N ILE A 353 2.44 7.76 5.95
CA ILE A 353 1.82 6.45 6.07
C ILE A 353 2.88 5.39 6.39
N GLN A 354 2.52 4.47 7.27
CA GLN A 354 3.37 3.39 7.75
C GLN A 354 2.56 2.11 7.93
N VAL A 355 3.01 1.04 7.30
CA VAL A 355 2.56 -0.32 7.61
C VAL A 355 3.10 -0.68 9.00
N ARG A 356 2.20 -0.76 9.99
CA ARG A 356 2.53 -1.09 11.38
C ARG A 356 2.72 -2.59 11.59
N TYR A 357 1.91 -3.40 10.90
CA TYR A 357 2.02 -4.85 10.88
C TYR A 357 1.28 -5.43 9.67
N MET A 358 1.73 -6.61 9.23
CA MET A 358 0.95 -7.50 8.37
C MET A 358 0.86 -8.85 9.07
N LYS A 359 -0.35 -9.27 9.46
CA LYS A 359 -0.60 -10.58 10.05
C LYS A 359 -1.14 -11.51 8.96
N ILE A 360 -0.50 -12.65 8.78
CA ILE A 360 -0.92 -13.72 7.87
C ILE A 360 -1.48 -14.85 8.74
N ILE A 361 -2.70 -15.30 8.45
CA ILE A 361 -3.40 -16.34 9.20
C ILE A 361 -3.79 -17.43 8.21
N GLU A 362 -3.14 -18.60 8.30
CA GLU A 362 -3.51 -19.77 7.50
C GLU A 362 -3.58 -21.02 8.38
N LYS A 363 -4.50 -21.93 8.04
CA LYS A 363 -4.75 -23.18 8.78
C LYS A 363 -3.51 -24.06 8.92
N SER A 364 -2.63 -24.03 7.92
CA SER A 364 -1.36 -24.77 7.88
C SER A 364 -0.23 -24.15 8.74
N GLY A 365 -0.44 -22.97 9.34
CA GLY A 365 0.48 -22.38 10.31
C GLY A 365 1.88 -22.03 9.80
N TYR A 366 2.12 -21.93 8.49
CA TYR A 366 3.45 -21.63 7.96
C TYR A 366 3.92 -20.23 8.37
N GLN A 367 5.23 -20.07 8.54
CA GLN A 367 5.85 -18.75 8.60
C GLN A 367 5.97 -18.16 7.20
N ALA A 368 5.68 -16.86 7.07
CA ALA A 368 5.86 -16.10 5.84
C ALA A 368 6.53 -14.76 6.13
N LEU A 369 7.26 -14.22 5.15
CA LEU A 369 8.05 -13.00 5.29
C LEU A 369 7.36 -11.83 4.55
N PRO A 370 6.81 -10.83 5.28
CA PRO A 370 6.30 -9.60 4.68
C PRO A 370 7.44 -8.58 4.50
N TRP A 371 7.66 -8.18 3.26
CA TRP A 371 8.55 -7.08 2.86
C TRP A 371 7.71 -5.83 2.57
N VAL A 372 8.22 -4.65 2.91
CA VAL A 372 7.59 -3.37 2.55
C VAL A 372 8.61 -2.41 1.95
N ARG A 373 8.24 -1.75 0.86
CA ARG A 373 8.94 -0.58 0.34
C ARG A 373 7.97 0.58 0.10
N TYR A 374 8.51 1.78 0.26
CA TYR A 374 7.80 3.04 0.07
C TYR A 374 8.43 3.77 -1.11
N ILE A 375 7.61 4.31 -2.01
CA ILE A 375 8.05 5.05 -3.19
C ILE A 375 7.17 6.30 -3.29
N THR A 376 7.76 7.48 -3.31
CA THR A 376 7.06 8.72 -3.65
C THR A 376 7.39 9.08 -5.10
N GLN A 377 6.38 9.29 -5.94
CA GLN A 377 6.53 9.75 -7.32
C GLN A 377 5.79 11.07 -7.55
N SER A 378 6.21 11.81 -8.57
CA SER A 378 5.43 12.92 -9.14
C SER A 378 4.12 12.39 -9.76
N GLY A 379 2.98 12.97 -9.38
CA GLY A 379 1.77 12.96 -10.18
C GLY A 379 1.71 14.21 -11.06
N ASP A 380 0.58 14.92 -11.04
CA ASP A 380 0.43 16.24 -11.65
C ASP A 380 1.16 17.31 -10.84
N TYR A 381 2.48 17.41 -11.03
CA TYR A 381 3.36 18.31 -10.30
C TYR A 381 3.76 19.50 -11.19
N GLN A 382 3.05 20.62 -11.03
CA GLN A 382 3.04 21.78 -11.92
C GLN A 382 3.29 23.10 -11.15
N LEU A 383 4.24 23.91 -11.63
CA LEU A 383 4.52 25.24 -11.08
C LEU A 383 4.29 26.32 -12.15
N ARG A 384 3.31 27.20 -11.95
CA ARG A 384 3.08 28.34 -12.85
C ARG A 384 4.22 29.34 -12.73
N THR A 385 4.75 29.80 -13.86
CA THR A 385 5.73 30.90 -13.87
C THR A 385 5.03 32.22 -13.60
N SER A 386 5.78 33.21 -13.14
CA SER A 386 5.45 34.63 -13.27
C SER A 386 5.62 35.14 -14.71
#